data_AF-U1QVZ8-F1
#
_entry.id   AF-U1QVZ8-F1
#
_cell.length_a   1.000
_cell.length_b   1.000
_cell.length_c   1.000
_cell.angle_alpha   90.00
_cell.angle_beta   90.00
_cell.angle_gamma   90.00
#
_symmetry.space_group_name_H-M   'P 1'
#
loop_
_entity.id
_entity.type
_entity.pdbx_description
1 polymer ?
#
loop_
_entity_poly.entity_id
_entity_poly.type
_entity_poly.pdbx_seq_one_letter_code
_entity_poly.pdbx_strand_id
1 'polypeptide(L)'
;MFIFSKTFINSKPDLLVGSDAVLNSGPLGFGFAGFPDIVGVAGGIVFFLGLGLLLVLPPRYEIVEFAVPLTHVVSYTRLTAVLLAKAGMALAANLLYWGVYTDNKDEFHYLHAREGVPDKEGYELVFGGLANFGSVPVEAGPLSLGLEGIIIGLPVFIIAHLLVLAIGGSAAIQAIRLEFFEFFEKFYEGGGKNYKPFGYDRTYTTNSKTQTPA
;
A
#
# COMPACT_ATOMS: atom_id res chain seq x y z
N MET A 1 24.57 2.82 -8.51
CA MET A 1 25.96 2.31 -8.55
C MET A 1 26.67 2.51 -7.21
N PHE A 2 26.77 3.74 -6.68
CA PHE A 2 27.43 4.02 -5.39
C PHE A 2 26.84 3.26 -4.19
N ILE A 3 25.51 3.18 -4.09
CA ILE A 3 24.80 2.53 -2.98
C ILE A 3 25.16 1.03 -2.88
N PHE A 4 25.20 0.33 -4.02
CA PHE A 4 25.48 -1.11 -4.11
C PHE A 4 26.97 -1.46 -4.26
N SER A 5 27.89 -0.50 -4.12
CA SER A 5 29.33 -0.75 -4.13
C SER A 5 29.88 -1.00 -2.72
N LYS A 6 30.95 -1.79 -2.62
CA LYS A 6 31.67 -2.09 -1.37
C LYS A 6 32.38 -0.87 -0.74
N THR A 7 32.37 0.29 -1.41
CA THR A 7 32.90 1.54 -0.85
C THR A 7 32.14 1.90 0.43
N PHE A 8 32.88 2.14 1.53
CA PHE A 8 32.35 2.39 2.88
C PHE A 8 31.45 1.26 3.42
N ILE A 9 31.90 0.01 3.30
CA ILE A 9 31.14 -1.18 3.75
C ILE A 9 30.71 -1.08 5.23
N ASN A 10 31.55 -0.51 6.11
CA ASN A 10 31.28 -0.37 7.55
C ASN A 10 30.18 0.66 7.89
N SER A 11 29.78 1.52 6.95
CA SER A 11 28.73 2.53 7.14
C SER A 11 27.42 2.14 6.46
N LYS A 12 27.39 1.02 5.75
CA LYS A 12 26.23 0.55 5.00
C LYS A 12 25.60 -0.65 5.70
N PRO A 13 24.26 -0.78 5.69
CA PRO A 13 23.60 -1.96 6.22
C PRO A 13 24.05 -3.22 5.49
N ASP A 14 24.31 -4.30 6.25
CA ASP A 14 24.72 -5.62 5.72
C ASP A 14 23.70 -6.22 4.72
N LEU A 15 22.46 -5.72 4.73
CA LEU A 15 21.41 -6.03 3.76
C LEU A 15 21.83 -5.74 2.30
N LEU A 16 22.63 -4.69 2.08
CA LEU A 16 22.83 -4.09 0.75
C LEU A 16 24.11 -4.57 0.03
N VAL A 17 25.16 -4.89 0.79
CA VAL A 17 26.49 -5.18 0.25
C VAL A 17 27.25 -6.09 1.22
N GLY A 18 27.89 -7.16 0.74
CA GLY A 18 28.60 -8.12 1.59
C GLY A 18 28.24 -9.57 1.33
N SER A 19 28.83 -10.47 2.11
CA SER A 19 28.56 -11.92 2.04
C SER A 19 27.13 -12.27 2.46
N ASP A 20 26.58 -11.53 3.43
CA ASP A 20 25.24 -11.74 4.00
C ASP A 20 24.17 -10.83 3.36
N ALA A 21 24.50 -10.15 2.26
CA ALA A 21 23.55 -9.35 1.52
C ALA A 21 22.39 -10.23 1.02
N VAL A 22 21.16 -9.71 1.09
CA VAL A 22 19.95 -10.46 0.72
C VAL A 22 19.92 -10.85 -0.77
N LEU A 23 20.64 -10.12 -1.62
CA LEU A 23 20.81 -10.45 -3.04
C LEU A 23 21.91 -11.49 -3.29
N ASN A 24 22.75 -11.80 -2.30
CA ASN A 24 23.78 -12.83 -2.35
C ASN A 24 23.31 -14.14 -1.71
N SER A 25 22.96 -14.11 -0.42
CA SER A 25 22.62 -15.28 0.40
C SER A 25 21.15 -15.33 0.84
N GLY A 26 20.32 -14.35 0.46
CA GLY A 26 18.89 -14.34 0.77
C GLY A 26 18.06 -15.29 -0.11
N PRO A 27 16.73 -15.36 0.10
CA PRO A 27 15.83 -16.37 -0.50
C PRO A 27 15.81 -16.39 -2.05
N LEU A 28 16.28 -15.34 -2.71
CA LEU A 28 16.32 -15.20 -4.17
C LEU A 28 17.71 -15.50 -4.78
N GLY A 29 18.78 -15.61 -3.97
CA GLY A 29 20.06 -16.23 -4.32
C GLY A 29 20.72 -15.83 -5.64
N PHE A 30 20.86 -14.54 -5.95
CA PHE A 30 21.45 -14.08 -7.23
C PHE A 30 22.99 -14.04 -7.24
N GLY A 31 23.67 -14.40 -6.15
CA GLY A 31 25.14 -14.38 -6.06
C GLY A 31 25.75 -12.97 -6.14
N PHE A 32 24.96 -11.93 -5.90
CA PHE A 32 25.38 -10.54 -6.02
C PHE A 32 25.78 -9.96 -4.65
N ALA A 33 27.08 -9.97 -4.36
CA ALA A 33 27.66 -9.43 -3.13
C ALA A 33 27.96 -7.91 -3.18
N GLY A 34 27.59 -7.23 -4.28
CA GLY A 34 27.84 -5.81 -4.52
C GLY A 34 28.93 -5.52 -5.57
N PHE A 35 28.93 -4.30 -6.09
CA PHE A 35 29.91 -3.82 -7.07
C PHE A 35 31.27 -3.53 -6.44
N PRO A 36 32.38 -3.64 -7.20
CA PRO A 36 33.72 -3.26 -6.75
C PRO A 36 33.80 -1.80 -6.25
N ASP A 37 34.76 -1.51 -5.37
CA ASP A 37 34.95 -0.17 -4.77
C ASP A 37 35.16 0.93 -5.82
N ILE A 38 35.84 0.59 -6.92
CA ILE A 38 36.11 1.51 -8.02
C ILE A 38 34.80 1.99 -8.66
N VAL A 39 33.82 1.10 -8.82
CA VAL A 39 32.50 1.43 -9.40
C VAL A 39 31.71 2.33 -8.45
N GLY A 40 31.92 2.18 -7.14
CA GLY A 40 31.38 3.08 -6.13
C GLY A 40 31.97 4.47 -6.29
N VAL A 41 33.27 4.61 -6.15
CA VAL A 41 33.97 5.91 -6.26
C VAL A 41 33.68 6.61 -7.58
N ALA A 42 33.75 5.89 -8.72
CA ALA A 42 33.42 6.44 -10.03
C ALA A 42 31.96 6.92 -10.10
N GLY A 43 31.02 6.13 -9.57
CA GLY A 43 29.61 6.55 -9.47
C GLY A 43 29.40 7.79 -8.61
N GLY A 44 30.14 7.91 -7.49
CA GLY A 44 30.12 9.10 -6.64
C GLY A 44 30.67 10.33 -7.36
N ILE A 45 31.82 10.19 -8.03
CA ILE A 45 32.44 11.26 -8.83
C ILE A 45 31.47 11.76 -9.90
N VAL A 46 30.86 10.85 -10.68
CA VAL A 46 29.90 11.22 -11.74
C VAL A 46 28.67 11.91 -11.16
N PHE A 47 28.18 11.47 -9.99
CA PHE A 47 27.05 12.13 -9.32
C PHE A 47 27.38 13.56 -8.90
N PHE A 48 28.53 13.79 -8.24
CA PHE A 48 28.94 15.13 -7.83
C PHE A 48 29.32 16.03 -9.01
N LEU A 49 29.89 15.47 -10.08
CA LEU A 49 30.10 16.18 -11.34
C LEU A 49 28.78 16.61 -11.97
N GLY A 50 27.80 15.70 -12.05
CA GLY A 50 26.47 16.01 -12.55
C GLY A 50 25.76 17.09 -11.73
N LEU A 51 25.84 17.01 -10.40
CA LEU A 51 25.30 18.02 -9.49
C LEU A 51 26.02 19.37 -9.62
N GLY A 52 27.35 19.35 -9.77
CA GLY A 52 28.17 20.54 -9.98
C GLY A 52 27.90 21.22 -11.31
N LEU A 53 27.71 20.43 -12.38
CA LEU A 53 27.31 20.91 -13.70
C LEU A 53 25.97 21.65 -13.64
N LEU A 54 25.01 21.07 -12.91
CA LEU A 54 23.68 21.64 -12.63
C LEU A 54 23.73 22.99 -11.89
N LEU A 55 24.75 23.21 -11.06
CA LEU A 55 24.92 24.46 -10.29
C LEU A 55 25.61 25.58 -11.10
N VAL A 56 26.47 25.22 -12.04
CA VAL A 56 27.30 26.16 -12.80
C VAL A 56 26.61 26.62 -14.09
N LEU A 57 25.82 25.76 -14.73
CA LEU A 57 25.09 26.12 -15.95
C LEU A 57 23.80 26.90 -15.61
N PRO A 58 23.56 28.08 -16.23
CA PRO A 58 22.23 28.65 -16.30
C PRO A 58 21.38 27.77 -17.24
N PRO A 59 20.13 27.44 -16.89
CA PRO A 59 19.27 28.11 -15.92
C PRO A 59 19.09 27.39 -14.57
N ARG A 60 19.05 28.19 -13.50
CA ARG A 60 19.03 27.75 -12.08
C ARG A 60 17.78 26.95 -11.67
N TYR A 61 16.77 26.89 -12.53
CA TYR A 61 15.55 26.11 -12.27
C TYR A 61 15.76 24.60 -12.50
N GLU A 62 16.82 24.18 -13.19
CA GLU A 62 17.09 22.74 -13.37
C GLU A 62 17.42 22.05 -12.02
N ILE A 63 17.85 22.82 -11.01
CA ILE A 63 18.16 22.30 -9.66
C ILE A 63 16.90 21.72 -9.00
N VAL A 64 15.70 22.24 -9.28
CA VAL A 64 14.47 21.63 -8.71
C VAL A 64 14.06 20.34 -9.43
N GLU A 65 14.55 20.12 -10.65
CA GLU A 65 14.20 18.95 -11.47
C GLU A 65 14.85 17.66 -10.96
N PHE A 66 16.02 17.75 -10.30
CA PHE A 66 16.68 16.58 -9.70
C PHE A 66 15.80 15.86 -8.67
N ALA A 67 14.92 16.59 -7.97
CA ALA A 67 14.05 16.05 -6.94
C ALA A 67 12.72 15.49 -7.49
N VAL A 68 12.39 15.78 -8.76
CA VAL A 68 11.15 15.35 -9.40
C VAL A 68 11.05 13.83 -9.46
N PRO A 69 12.06 13.07 -9.93
CA PRO A 69 12.04 11.61 -9.91
C PRO A 69 11.85 11.01 -8.51
N LEU A 70 12.40 11.65 -7.47
CA LEU A 70 12.24 11.19 -6.09
C LEU A 70 10.82 11.45 -5.56
N THR A 71 10.24 12.59 -5.93
CA THR A 71 8.89 12.97 -5.52
C THR A 71 7.85 12.00 -6.07
N HIS A 72 8.03 11.53 -7.32
CA HIS A 72 7.19 10.49 -7.94
C HIS A 72 7.16 9.19 -7.13
N VAL A 73 8.34 8.66 -6.75
CA VAL A 73 8.44 7.46 -5.92
C VAL A 73 7.81 7.67 -4.54
N VAL A 74 8.06 8.84 -3.93
CA VAL A 74 7.46 9.19 -2.63
C VAL A 74 5.94 9.36 -2.75
N SER A 75 5.43 9.79 -3.89
CA SER A 75 3.98 9.94 -4.16
C SER A 75 3.23 8.61 -4.04
N TYR A 76 3.84 7.52 -4.52
CA TYR A 76 3.26 6.16 -4.41
C TYR A 76 3.19 5.63 -2.97
N THR A 77 3.99 6.16 -2.04
CA THR A 77 3.94 5.74 -0.62
C THR A 77 2.61 6.08 0.04
N ARG A 78 1.88 7.07 -0.49
CA ARG A 78 0.53 7.42 -0.03
C ARG A 78 -0.44 6.25 -0.16
N LEU A 79 -0.38 5.51 -1.27
CA LEU A 79 -1.23 4.34 -1.48
C LEU A 79 -0.89 3.24 -0.46
N THR A 80 0.40 2.96 -0.26
CA THR A 80 0.88 2.00 0.75
C THR A 80 0.45 2.41 2.16
N ALA A 81 0.57 3.69 2.53
CA ALA A 81 0.16 4.19 3.84
C ALA A 81 -1.34 4.01 4.09
N VAL A 82 -2.18 4.31 3.09
CA VAL A 82 -3.63 4.14 3.21
C VAL A 82 -4.03 2.66 3.28
N LEU A 83 -3.36 1.79 2.52
CA LEU A 83 -3.56 0.34 2.60
C LEU A 83 -3.12 -0.23 3.96
N LEU A 84 -1.96 0.19 4.47
CA LEU A 84 -1.44 -0.21 5.77
C LEU A 84 -2.38 0.25 6.90
N ALA A 85 -2.88 1.49 6.83
CA ALA A 85 -3.84 2.02 7.79
C ALA A 85 -5.14 1.19 7.79
N LYS A 86 -5.66 0.83 6.61
CA LYS A 86 -6.85 -0.02 6.49
C LYS A 86 -6.62 -1.40 7.10
N ALA A 87 -5.49 -2.04 6.78
CA ALA A 87 -5.12 -3.33 7.32
C ALA A 87 -5.00 -3.28 8.86
N GLY A 88 -4.35 -2.24 9.40
CA GLY A 88 -4.21 -2.02 10.83
C GLY A 88 -5.56 -1.79 11.54
N MET A 89 -6.46 -0.98 10.96
CA MET A 89 -7.78 -0.74 11.53
C MET A 89 -8.67 -1.99 11.50
N ALA A 90 -8.62 -2.78 10.42
CA ALA A 90 -9.34 -4.05 10.34
C ALA A 90 -8.79 -5.07 11.35
N LEU A 91 -7.47 -5.15 11.50
CA LEU A 91 -6.83 -5.96 12.53
C LEU A 91 -7.27 -5.53 13.94
N ALA A 92 -7.27 -4.22 14.23
CA ALA A 92 -7.72 -3.70 15.51
C ALA A 92 -9.20 -4.01 15.77
N ALA A 93 -10.07 -3.92 14.76
CA ALA A 93 -11.48 -4.28 14.88
C ALA A 93 -11.67 -5.79 15.16
N ASN A 94 -10.86 -6.65 14.52
CA ASN A 94 -10.85 -8.09 14.78
C ASN A 94 -10.37 -8.41 16.19
N LEU A 95 -9.27 -7.80 16.63
CA LEU A 95 -8.74 -7.96 17.99
C LEU A 95 -9.72 -7.43 19.05
N LEU A 96 -10.41 -6.33 18.76
CA LEU A 96 -11.40 -5.76 19.66
C LEU A 96 -12.58 -6.72 19.88
N TYR A 97 -13.07 -7.36 18.81
CA TYR A 97 -14.20 -8.28 18.91
C TYR A 97 -13.77 -9.65 19.43
N TRP A 98 -12.81 -10.32 18.80
CA TRP A 98 -12.42 -11.69 19.14
C TRP A 98 -11.52 -11.77 20.38
N GLY A 99 -10.63 -10.80 20.59
CA GLY A 99 -9.61 -10.91 21.63
C GLY A 99 -8.38 -11.70 21.18
N VAL A 100 -7.30 -11.63 21.96
CA VAL A 100 -6.01 -12.26 21.66
C VAL A 100 -5.37 -12.82 22.93
N TYR A 101 -4.74 -13.98 22.77
CA TYR A 101 -3.86 -14.59 23.75
C TYR A 101 -2.51 -14.91 23.11
N THR A 102 -1.48 -15.02 23.95
CA THR A 102 -0.14 -15.44 23.53
C THR A 102 0.14 -16.85 24.03
N ASP A 103 0.81 -17.67 23.22
CA ASP A 103 1.41 -18.95 23.64
C ASP A 103 2.85 -18.70 24.14
N ASN A 104 3.47 -19.72 24.73
CA ASN A 104 4.86 -19.81 25.18
C ASN A 104 5.92 -19.45 24.12
N LYS A 105 5.52 -19.33 22.85
CA LYS A 105 6.37 -18.98 21.72
C LYS A 105 6.17 -17.54 21.23
N ASP A 106 5.49 -16.69 22.02
CA ASP A 106 5.12 -15.32 21.67
C ASP A 106 4.27 -15.22 20.38
N GLU A 107 3.55 -16.29 20.03
CA GLU A 107 2.63 -16.31 18.87
C GLU A 107 1.24 -15.81 19.29
N PHE A 108 0.72 -14.83 18.55
CA PHE A 108 -0.60 -14.23 18.79
C PHE A 108 -1.72 -15.08 18.15
N HIS A 109 -2.66 -15.53 18.96
CA HIS A 109 -3.82 -16.30 18.50
C HIS A 109 -5.13 -15.62 18.92
N TYR A 110 -6.14 -15.66 18.05
CA TYR A 110 -7.47 -15.12 18.35
C TYR A 110 -8.24 -16.04 19.31
N LEU A 111 -8.97 -15.43 20.26
CA LEU A 111 -9.83 -16.15 21.20
C LEU A 111 -11.18 -16.45 20.54
N HIS A 112 -11.36 -17.67 20.03
CA HIS A 112 -12.66 -18.12 19.50
C HIS A 112 -13.50 -18.92 20.51
N ALA A 113 -12.92 -19.26 21.67
CA ALA A 113 -13.59 -20.02 22.72
C ALA A 113 -13.50 -19.29 24.07
N ARG A 114 -14.66 -19.08 24.69
CA ARG A 114 -14.80 -18.51 26.04
C ARG A 114 -14.28 -19.38 27.18
N GLU A 115 -14.05 -20.68 26.94
CA GLU A 115 -13.38 -21.56 27.92
C GLU A 115 -11.96 -21.08 28.26
N GLY A 116 -11.51 -20.02 27.59
CA GLY A 116 -10.33 -19.27 27.92
C GLY A 116 -9.14 -19.85 27.20
N VAL A 117 -8.02 -19.25 27.52
CA VAL A 117 -6.71 -19.79 27.26
C VAL A 117 -6.69 -21.29 27.62
N PRO A 118 -6.25 -22.20 26.73
CA PRO A 118 -6.05 -23.60 27.10
C PRO A 118 -5.21 -23.65 28.38
N ASP A 119 -5.68 -24.37 29.41
CA ASP A 119 -5.07 -24.45 30.76
C ASP A 119 -3.75 -25.24 30.77
N LYS A 120 -2.86 -24.84 29.87
CA LYS A 120 -1.49 -25.31 29.69
C LYS A 120 -0.59 -24.18 30.17
N GLU A 121 0.52 -24.51 30.83
CA GLU A 121 1.43 -23.50 31.35
C GLU A 121 1.95 -22.58 30.23
N GLY A 122 1.88 -21.27 30.48
CA GLY A 122 2.48 -20.20 29.66
C GLY A 122 1.69 -19.70 28.47
N TYR A 123 0.38 -19.92 28.48
CA TYR A 123 -0.52 -19.09 27.70
C TYR A 123 -1.00 -17.89 28.53
N GLU A 124 -0.84 -16.67 28.03
CA GLU A 124 -1.22 -15.43 28.72
C GLU A 124 -2.32 -14.69 27.96
N LEU A 125 -3.36 -14.28 28.68
CA LEU A 125 -4.44 -13.47 28.14
C LEU A 125 -3.98 -12.03 27.97
N VAL A 126 -3.75 -11.62 26.73
CA VAL A 126 -3.37 -10.23 26.41
C VAL A 126 -4.62 -9.34 26.36
N PHE A 127 -5.70 -9.81 25.72
CA PHE A 127 -6.95 -9.08 25.65
C PHE A 127 -8.16 -10.02 25.45
N GLY A 128 -9.17 -9.92 26.32
CA GLY A 128 -10.32 -10.83 26.35
C GLY A 128 -11.30 -10.73 25.17
N GLY A 129 -11.34 -9.61 24.44
CA GLY A 129 -12.29 -9.42 23.35
C GLY A 129 -13.74 -9.19 23.83
N LEU A 130 -14.51 -8.44 23.04
CA LEU A 130 -15.93 -8.18 23.32
C LEU A 130 -16.80 -9.45 23.18
N ALA A 131 -16.41 -10.37 22.31
CA ALA A 131 -17.10 -11.64 22.04
C ALA A 131 -17.14 -12.57 23.26
N ASN A 132 -16.13 -12.49 24.14
CA ASN A 132 -16.05 -13.27 25.36
C ASN A 132 -16.64 -12.55 26.58
N PHE A 133 -17.11 -11.30 26.45
CA PHE A 133 -17.76 -10.55 27.52
C PHE A 133 -19.22 -11.01 27.71
N GLY A 134 -19.65 -11.18 28.97
CA GLY A 134 -21.01 -11.58 29.30
C GLY A 134 -21.10 -12.60 30.43
N SER A 135 -22.30 -12.82 30.97
CA SER A 135 -22.55 -13.79 32.05
C SER A 135 -23.22 -15.07 31.54
N VAL A 136 -23.90 -15.00 30.40
CA VAL A 136 -24.63 -16.11 29.80
C VAL A 136 -23.86 -16.67 28.61
N PRO A 137 -23.35 -17.93 28.67
CA PRO A 137 -22.66 -18.55 27.56
C PRO A 137 -23.66 -19.00 26.47
N VAL A 138 -23.30 -18.73 25.22
CA VAL A 138 -23.98 -19.20 24.01
C VAL A 138 -22.97 -20.05 23.25
N GLU A 139 -23.24 -21.36 23.20
CA GLU A 139 -22.40 -22.32 22.49
C GLU A 139 -22.95 -22.53 21.07
N ALA A 140 -22.16 -22.12 20.07
CA ALA A 140 -22.43 -22.33 18.66
C ALA A 140 -21.35 -23.25 18.07
N GLY A 141 -21.37 -24.53 18.48
CA GLY A 141 -20.37 -25.52 18.05
C GLY A 141 -18.97 -25.20 18.61
N PRO A 142 -17.93 -25.04 17.76
CA PRO A 142 -16.56 -24.72 18.23
C PRO A 142 -16.38 -23.27 18.71
N LEU A 143 -17.43 -22.45 18.65
CA LEU A 143 -17.46 -21.08 19.15
C LEU A 143 -18.26 -21.01 20.44
N SER A 144 -17.64 -20.48 21.50
CA SER A 144 -18.32 -20.16 22.76
C SER A 144 -18.24 -18.66 22.98
N LEU A 145 -19.41 -18.00 22.97
CA LEU A 145 -19.57 -16.56 23.00
C LEU A 145 -20.43 -16.13 24.19
N GLY A 146 -20.24 -14.92 24.70
CA GLY A 146 -21.16 -14.32 25.66
C GLY A 146 -22.39 -13.74 24.95
N LEU A 147 -23.60 -13.95 25.48
CA LEU A 147 -24.82 -13.37 24.92
C LEU A 147 -24.73 -11.84 24.83
N GLU A 148 -24.22 -11.22 25.88
CA GLU A 148 -24.00 -9.77 25.97
C GLU A 148 -22.96 -9.30 24.96
N GLY A 149 -21.89 -10.09 24.77
CA GLY A 149 -20.86 -9.89 23.76
C GLY A 149 -21.39 -9.96 22.33
N ILE A 150 -22.37 -10.82 22.06
CA ILE A 150 -23.05 -10.85 20.75
C ILE A 150 -23.92 -9.59 20.59
N ILE A 151 -24.76 -9.27 21.57
CA ILE A 151 -25.72 -8.16 21.47
C ILE A 151 -25.01 -6.81 21.29
N ILE A 152 -23.91 -6.58 22.02
CA ILE A 152 -23.18 -5.30 21.99
C ILE A 152 -22.01 -5.37 21.00
N GLY A 153 -21.24 -6.46 21.02
CA GLY A 153 -20.02 -6.60 20.24
C GLY A 153 -20.27 -6.79 18.75
N LEU A 154 -21.32 -7.53 18.34
CA LEU A 154 -21.59 -7.75 16.92
C LEU A 154 -21.96 -6.45 16.18
N PRO A 155 -22.86 -5.57 16.69
CA PRO A 155 -23.09 -4.27 16.07
C PRO A 155 -21.82 -3.42 15.99
N VAL A 156 -21.02 -3.39 17.07
CA VAL A 156 -19.75 -2.63 17.10
C VAL A 156 -18.77 -3.16 16.04
N PHE A 157 -18.65 -4.48 15.92
CA PHE A 157 -17.79 -5.14 14.93
C PHE A 157 -18.21 -4.81 13.49
N ILE A 158 -19.51 -4.86 13.21
CA ILE A 158 -20.08 -4.50 11.90
C ILE A 158 -19.81 -3.02 11.60
N ILE A 159 -20.09 -2.12 12.55
CA ILE A 159 -19.87 -0.68 12.38
C ILE A 159 -18.38 -0.39 12.14
N ALA A 160 -17.47 -1.02 12.88
CA ALA A 160 -16.04 -0.86 12.69
C ALA A 160 -15.61 -1.27 11.28
N HIS A 161 -16.09 -2.40 10.77
CA HIS A 161 -15.79 -2.86 9.40
C HIS A 161 -16.42 -1.98 8.33
N LEU A 162 -17.64 -1.50 8.54
CA LEU A 162 -18.30 -0.56 7.64
C LEU A 162 -17.54 0.77 7.56
N LEU A 163 -17.04 1.27 8.69
CA LEU A 163 -16.20 2.47 8.74
C LEU A 163 -14.88 2.25 7.97
N VAL A 164 -14.20 1.14 8.22
CA VAL A 164 -12.95 0.77 7.53
C VAL A 164 -13.17 0.62 6.02
N LEU A 165 -14.31 0.05 5.61
CA LEU A 165 -14.69 -0.09 4.21
C LEU A 165 -15.02 1.28 3.58
N ALA A 166 -15.78 2.13 4.26
CA ALA A 166 -16.14 3.47 3.81
C ALA A 166 -14.91 4.36 3.62
N ILE A 167 -13.97 4.35 4.57
CA ILE A 167 -12.70 5.09 4.47
C ILE A 167 -11.86 4.51 3.31
N GLY A 168 -11.84 3.20 3.14
CA GLY A 168 -11.12 2.54 2.05
C GLY A 168 -11.59 2.94 0.64
N GLY A 169 -12.87 3.32 0.47
CA GLY A 169 -13.38 3.83 -0.81
C GLY A 169 -12.69 5.14 -1.24
N SER A 170 -12.31 5.99 -0.29
CA SER A 170 -11.58 7.24 -0.58
C SER A 170 -10.17 6.99 -1.08
N ALA A 171 -9.54 5.88 -0.68
CA ALA A 171 -8.22 5.46 -1.17
C ALA A 171 -8.22 5.19 -2.67
N ALA A 172 -9.29 4.59 -3.19
CA ALA A 172 -9.44 4.30 -4.62
C ALA A 172 -9.46 5.58 -5.45
N ILE A 173 -10.14 6.61 -4.98
CA ILE A 173 -10.18 7.93 -5.65
C ILE A 173 -8.80 8.60 -5.62
N GLN A 174 -8.05 8.46 -4.53
CA GLN A 174 -6.69 8.98 -4.43
C GLN A 174 -5.71 8.26 -5.36
N ALA A 175 -5.87 6.95 -5.55
CA ALA A 175 -5.08 6.17 -6.51
C ALA A 175 -5.28 6.67 -7.94
N ILE A 176 -6.54 6.94 -8.33
CA ILE A 176 -6.87 7.52 -9.65
C ILE A 176 -6.20 8.89 -9.83
N ARG A 177 -6.11 9.70 -8.77
CA ARG A 177 -5.44 11.01 -8.85
C ARG A 177 -3.96 10.88 -9.19
N LEU A 178 -3.28 9.89 -8.63
CA LEU A 178 -1.87 9.62 -8.88
C LEU A 178 -1.66 9.06 -10.29
N GLU A 179 -2.48 8.09 -10.70
CA GLU A 179 -2.47 7.52 -12.05
C GLU A 179 -2.71 8.61 -13.10
N PHE A 180 -3.74 9.45 -12.91
CA PHE A 180 -4.05 10.52 -13.85
C PHE A 180 -2.91 11.54 -13.93
N PHE A 181 -2.47 12.10 -12.81
CA PHE A 181 -1.47 13.17 -12.84
C PHE A 181 -0.13 12.69 -13.41
N GLU A 182 0.35 11.53 -12.95
CA GLU A 182 1.69 11.05 -13.31
C GLU A 182 1.76 10.40 -14.70
N PHE A 183 0.65 9.81 -15.18
CA PHE A 183 0.58 9.26 -16.54
C PHE A 183 0.27 10.34 -17.58
N PHE A 184 -0.70 11.24 -17.34
CA PHE A 184 -1.07 12.25 -18.32
C PHE A 184 0.00 13.34 -18.49
N GLU A 185 0.73 13.74 -17.44
CA GLU A 185 1.84 14.69 -17.61
C GLU A 185 2.98 14.15 -18.50
N LYS A 186 3.12 12.82 -18.60
CA LYS A 186 4.24 12.20 -19.34
C LYS A 186 3.88 11.75 -20.75
N PHE A 187 2.60 11.41 -20.99
CA PHE A 187 2.14 10.83 -22.26
C PHE A 187 1.07 11.66 -22.99
N TYR A 188 0.58 12.74 -22.37
CA TYR A 188 -0.42 13.62 -22.98
C TYR A 188 0.10 15.05 -23.10
N GLU A 189 0.60 15.39 -24.28
CA GLU A 189 0.81 16.79 -24.66
C GLU A 189 -0.54 17.40 -25.07
N GLY A 190 -1.06 18.30 -24.24
CA GLY A 190 -2.30 19.02 -24.52
C GLY A 190 -2.17 19.87 -25.79
N GLY A 191 -2.67 19.36 -26.91
CA GLY A 191 -2.62 20.08 -28.20
C GLY A 191 -3.35 19.39 -29.37
N GLY A 192 -4.07 18.31 -29.10
CA GLY A 192 -4.82 17.59 -30.12
C GLY A 192 -5.97 18.43 -30.68
N LYS A 193 -5.94 18.67 -32.00
CA LYS A 193 -7.08 19.25 -32.72
C LYS A 193 -8.27 18.29 -32.65
N ASN A 194 -9.40 18.75 -32.11
CA ASN A 194 -10.65 17.98 -32.09
C ASN A 194 -10.94 17.47 -33.51
N TYR A 195 -11.07 16.16 -33.63
CA TYR A 195 -11.43 15.52 -34.89
C TYR A 195 -12.83 16.02 -35.27
N LYS A 196 -12.90 16.92 -36.25
CA LYS A 196 -14.14 17.27 -36.93
C LYS A 196 -14.34 16.22 -38.03
N PRO A 197 -15.27 15.27 -37.88
CA PRO A 197 -15.58 14.36 -38.97
C PRO A 197 -16.08 15.17 -40.16
N PHE A 198 -15.80 14.70 -41.38
CA PHE A 198 -16.45 15.21 -42.58
C PHE A 198 -17.92 14.76 -42.56
N GLY A 199 -18.77 15.54 -41.90
CA GLY A 199 -20.21 15.29 -41.79
C GLY A 199 -20.98 16.60 -41.71
N TYR A 200 -22.06 16.69 -42.47
CA TYR A 200 -23.05 17.76 -42.33
C TYR A 200 -23.85 17.54 -41.05
N ASP A 201 -24.02 18.58 -40.23
CA ASP A 201 -25.02 18.59 -39.16
C ASP A 201 -26.41 18.46 -39.80
N ARG A 202 -27.03 17.29 -39.64
CA ARG A 202 -28.37 17.03 -40.15
C ARG A 202 -29.39 17.58 -39.17
N THR A 203 -29.68 18.89 -39.25
CA THR A 203 -30.69 19.52 -38.39
C THR A 203 -32.12 19.41 -38.96
N TYR A 204 -32.30 18.94 -40.21
CA TYR A 204 -33.64 18.71 -40.77
C TYR A 204 -33.65 17.50 -41.72
N THR A 205 -34.10 16.34 -41.25
CA THR A 205 -34.62 15.30 -42.15
C THR A 205 -36.14 15.39 -42.14
N THR A 206 -36.73 16.05 -43.15
CA THR A 206 -38.15 15.80 -43.46
C THR A 206 -38.23 14.38 -44.02
N ASN A 207 -38.91 13.50 -43.29
CA ASN A 207 -39.16 12.14 -43.69
C ASN A 207 -40.42 12.14 -44.56
N SER A 208 -40.31 12.52 -45.84
CA SER A 208 -41.42 12.36 -46.77
C SER A 208 -41.41 10.92 -47.30
N LYS A 209 -42.07 10.02 -46.58
CA LYS A 209 -42.58 8.78 -47.17
C LYS A 209 -43.63 9.19 -48.21
N THR A 210 -43.23 9.26 -49.47
CA THR A 210 -44.17 9.40 -50.58
C THR A 210 -44.96 8.10 -50.67
N GLN A 211 -46.21 8.19 -50.23
CA GLN A 211 -47.26 7.20 -50.34
C GLN A 211 -47.62 7.06 -51.83
N THR A 212 -47.34 5.89 -52.42
CA THR A 212 -47.89 5.52 -53.74
C THR A 212 -49.28 4.91 -53.50
N PRO A 213 -50.39 5.55 -53.90
CA PRO A 213 -51.68 4.88 -53.99
C PRO A 213 -51.73 3.97 -55.23
N ALA A 214 -52.46 2.88 -55.03
CA ALA A 214 -52.80 1.74 -55.90
C ALA A 214 -52.70 1.92 -57.43
#